data_AF-A0A0F9BVU2-F1
#
_entry.id   AF-A0A0F9BVU2-F1
#
_cell.length_a   1.000
_cell.length_b   1.000
_cell.length_c   1.000
_cell.angle_alpha   90.00
_cell.angle_beta   90.00
_cell.angle_gamma   90.00
#
_symmetry.space_group_name_H-M   'P 1'
#
loop_
_entity.id
_entity.type
_entity.pdbx_description
1 polymer ?
#
loop_
_entity_poly.entity_id
_entity_poly.type
_entity_poly.pdbx_seq_one_letter_code
_entity_poly.pdbx_strand_id
1 'polypeptide(L)' 'MAQKTVNWQRIRFTCVKCGNESWTEFNVDTYVLKVENLVCDDCMPEDVDEEVVVKVEVL' A
#
# COMPACT_ATOMS: atom_id res chain seq x y z
N MET A 1 0.29 -30.16 -1.37
CA MET A 1 0.67 -28.73 -1.17
C MET A 1 -0.62 -27.94 -1.20
N ALA A 2 -1.03 -27.33 -0.09
CA ALA A 2 -2.28 -26.58 -0.03
C ALA A 2 -2.07 -25.21 -0.72
N GLN A 3 -2.84 -24.92 -1.76
CA GLN A 3 -2.91 -23.57 -2.32
C GLN A 3 -3.49 -22.65 -1.24
N LYS A 4 -2.66 -21.73 -0.71
CA LYS A 4 -3.16 -20.63 0.12
C LYS A 4 -4.02 -19.75 -0.80
N THR A 5 -5.33 -19.85 -0.65
CA THR A 5 -6.26 -18.93 -1.31
C THR A 5 -6.03 -17.55 -0.72
N VAL A 6 -5.60 -16.60 -1.54
CA VAL A 6 -5.38 -15.22 -1.11
C VAL A 6 -6.70 -14.47 -1.20
N ASN A 7 -7.24 -13.99 -0.08
CA ASN A 7 -8.47 -13.21 -0.05
C ASN A 7 -8.14 -11.73 -0.28
N TRP A 8 -8.28 -11.29 -1.53
CA TRP A 8 -8.18 -9.89 -1.91
C TRP A 8 -9.50 -9.18 -1.68
N GLN A 9 -9.48 -8.06 -0.96
CA GLN A 9 -10.62 -7.17 -0.78
C GLN A 9 -10.33 -5.81 -1.42
N ARG A 10 -11.33 -5.28 -2.13
CA ARG A 10 -11.30 -3.93 -2.67
C ARG A 10 -12.04 -2.99 -1.72
N ILE A 11 -11.41 -1.90 -1.32
CA ILE A 11 -12.06 -0.84 -0.56
C ILE A 11 -12.08 0.46 -1.35
N ARG A 12 -13.13 1.25 -1.12
CA ARG A 12 -13.22 2.63 -1.56
C ARG A 12 -12.69 3.54 -0.46
N PHE A 13 -11.91 4.55 -0.82
CA PHE A 13 -11.45 5.56 0.11
C PHE A 13 -11.45 6.94 -0.54
N THR A 14 -11.48 7.98 0.29
CA THR A 14 -11.31 9.37 -0.15
C THR A 14 -9.85 9.75 0.07
N CYS A 15 -9.17 10.19 -0.99
CA CYS A 15 -7.80 10.64 -0.91
C CYS A 15 -7.68 11.85 0.01
N VAL A 16 -6.79 11.78 0.99
CA VAL A 16 -6.62 12.90 1.95
C VAL A 16 -5.94 14.12 1.34
N LYS A 17 -5.27 13.98 0.19
CA LYS A 17 -4.60 15.09 -0.50
C LYS A 17 -5.51 15.87 -1.44
N CYS A 18 -6.24 15.17 -2.31
CA CYS A 18 -7.07 15.81 -3.34
C CYS A 18 -8.57 15.72 -3.08
N GLY A 19 -9.01 14.91 -2.10
CA GLY A 19 -10.44 14.70 -1.81
C GLY A 19 -11.15 13.82 -2.83
N ASN A 20 -10.47 13.29 -3.85
CA ASN A 20 -11.08 12.38 -4.82
C ASN A 20 -11.32 11.00 -4.24
N GLU A 21 -12.39 10.36 -4.69
CA GLU A 21 -12.69 8.98 -4.35
C GLU A 21 -11.83 8.04 -5.21
N SER A 22 -11.13 7.12 -4.57
CA SER A 22 -10.25 6.14 -5.19
C SER A 22 -10.48 4.75 -4.60
N TRP A 23 -9.82 3.75 -5.18
CA TRP A 23 -9.98 2.35 -4.81
C TRP A 23 -8.62 1.73 -4.57
N THR A 24 -8.52 0.86 -3.57
CA THR A 24 -7.31 0.07 -3.33
C THR A 24 -7.68 -1.38 -3.00
N GLU A 25 -6.80 -2.30 -3.36
CA GLU A 25 -6.97 -3.74 -3.16
C GLU A 25 -5.88 -4.24 -2.22
N PHE A 26 -6.27 -5.00 -1.21
CA PHE A 26 -5.33 -5.56 -0.24
C PHE A 26 -5.75 -6.96 0.20
N ASN A 27 -4.77 -7.70 0.70
CA ASN A 27 -4.91 -9.06 1.18
C ASN A 27 -5.27 -9.05 2.68
N VAL A 28 -6.52 -9.39 2.99
CA VAL A 28 -7.03 -9.39 4.38
C VAL A 28 -6.52 -10.55 5.23
N ASP A 29 -6.06 -11.64 4.62
CA ASP A 29 -5.52 -12.78 5.37
C ASP A 29 -4.15 -12.49 5.98
N THR A 30 -3.45 -11.47 5.46
CA THR A 30 -2.06 -11.20 5.84
C THR A 30 -1.91 -9.92 6.66
N TYR A 31 -2.82 -8.95 6.52
CA TYR A 31 -2.68 -7.64 7.15
C TYR A 31 -4.02 -7.11 7.69
N VAL A 32 -4.07 -6.81 9.00
CA VAL A 32 -5.12 -5.97 9.59
C VAL A 32 -4.74 -4.52 9.33
N LEU A 33 -5.32 -3.94 8.29
CA LEU A 33 -5.01 -2.59 7.84
C LEU A 33 -5.89 -1.56 8.57
N LYS A 34 -5.30 -0.84 9.52
CA LYS A 34 -5.86 0.43 10.01
C LYS A 34 -5.25 1.53 9.15
N VAL A 35 -5.93 1.90 8.07
CA VAL A 35 -5.40 2.88 7.13
C VAL A 35 -5.91 4.27 7.45
N GLU A 36 -5.03 5.09 8.00
CA GLU A 36 -5.23 6.52 8.20
C GLU A 36 -4.31 7.24 7.19
N ASN A 37 -4.83 8.24 6.47
CA ASN A 37 -4.10 9.00 5.45
C ASN A 37 -3.83 8.27 4.12
N LEU A 38 -4.84 7.60 3.55
CA LEU A 38 -4.74 7.05 2.19
C LEU A 38 -4.61 8.17 1.14
N VAL A 39 -3.63 8.02 0.27
CA VAL A 39 -3.34 8.91 -0.86
C VAL A 39 -3.59 8.14 -2.15
N CYS A 40 -4.31 8.73 -3.11
CA CYS A 40 -4.53 8.12 -4.41
C CYS A 40 -3.27 8.11 -5.26
N ASP A 41 -3.22 7.24 -6.26
CA ASP A 41 -2.11 7.08 -7.20
C ASP A 41 -1.70 8.41 -7.86
N ASP A 42 -2.68 9.20 -8.31
CA ASP A 42 -2.52 10.58 -8.83
C ASP A 42 -1.77 11.55 -7.89
N CYS A 43 -1.81 11.28 -6.59
CA CYS A 43 -1.20 12.11 -5.55
C CYS A 43 0.04 11.44 -4.93
N MET A 44 0.31 10.18 -5.28
CA MET A 44 1.58 9.56 -5.00
C MET A 44 2.60 10.18 -5.97
N PRO A 45 3.77 10.63 -5.48
CA PRO A 45 4.83 11.03 -6.38
C PRO A 45 5.23 9.82 -7.23
N GLU A 46 5.21 9.95 -8.55
CA GLU A 46 5.57 8.88 -9.50
C GLU A 46 7.07 8.50 -9.47
N ASP A 47 7.86 9.10 -8.59
CA ASP A 47 9.30 8.87 -8.50
C ASP A 47 9.69 8.38 -7.10
N VAL A 48 9.82 7.05 -6.99
CA VAL A 48 10.77 6.42 -6.05
C VAL A 48 11.60 5.39 -6.83
N ASP A 49 12.33 5.87 -7.83
CA ASP A 49 13.63 5.30 -8.19
C ASP A 49 14.65 5.69 -7.10
N GLU A 50 14.57 5.07 -5.92
CA GLU A 50 15.70 5.09 -5.00
C GLU A 50 15.78 3.76 -4.28
N GLU A 51 16.60 2.85 -4.82
CA GLU A 51 17.21 1.77 -4.06
C GLU A 51 17.93 2.38 -2.85
N VAL A 52 17.24 2.50 -1.72
CA VAL A 52 17.89 2.81 -0.44
C VAL A 52 18.63 1.55 0.01
N VAL A 53 19.83 1.35 -0.53
CA VAL A 53 20.79 0.36 -0.05
C VAL A 53 21.30 0.84 1.31
N VAL A 54 20.63 0.39 2.37
CA VAL A 54 21.13 0.58 3.73
C VAL A 54 22.41 -0.25 3.89
N LYS A 55 23.57 0.38 3.80
CA LYS A 55 24.84 -0.25 4.20
C LYS A 55 24.82 -0.48 5.70
N VAL A 56 24.75 -1.75 6.11
CA VAL A 56 24.98 -2.15 7.49
C VAL A 56 26.46 -2.47 7.64
N GLU A 57 27.21 -1.62 8.36
CA GLU A 57 28.55 -1.98 8.84
C GLU A 57 28.41 -2.82 10.13
N VAL A 58 29.01 -4.00 10.11
CA VAL A 58 29.11 -4.89 11.27
C VAL A 58 30.44 -4.59 11.95
N LEU A 59 30.39 -4.16 13.22
CA LEU A 59 31.56 -4.08 14.12
C LEU A 59 31.89 -5.46 14.71
#